data_AF-R5BIL1-F1
#
_entry.id   AF-R5BIL1-F1
#
_cell.length_a   1.000
_cell.length_b   1.000
_cell.length_c   1.000
_cell.angle_alpha   90.00
_cell.angle_beta   90.00
_cell.angle_gamma   90.00
#
_symmetry.space_group_name_H-M   'P 1'
#
loop_
_entity.id
_entity.type
_entity.pdbx_description
1 polymer ?
#
loop_
_entity_poly.entity_id
_entity_poly.type
_entity_poly.pdbx_seq_one_letter_code
_entity_poly.pdbx_strand_id
1 'polypeptide(L)'
;MNKLVNRIKAIYSNIRIANIKPTGVLATRALIGVLLIPIIVVIMAYVMAFTAGKVTDDSGRIIDTGIKIVDHIFIPTVLTAIVGFLALWIDKNHNGIPDKLEDNDNKPL
;
A
#
# COMPACT_ATOMS: atom_id res chain seq x y z
N MET A 1 -12.65 -7.27 29.69
CA MET A 1 -11.25 -7.28 29.23
C MET A 1 -10.79 -8.65 28.70
N ASN A 2 -11.03 -9.77 29.40
CA ASN A 2 -10.46 -11.10 29.05
C ASN A 2 -10.95 -11.71 27.71
N LYS A 3 -12.16 -11.35 27.24
CA LYS A 3 -12.69 -11.85 25.95
C LYS A 3 -11.92 -11.31 24.73
N LEU A 4 -11.39 -10.09 24.81
CA LEU A 4 -10.59 -9.49 23.73
C LEU A 4 -9.22 -10.17 23.62
N VAL A 5 -8.55 -10.39 24.76
CA VAL A 5 -7.25 -11.08 24.83
C VAL A 5 -7.37 -12.52 24.31
N ASN A 6 -8.43 -13.24 24.68
CA ASN A 6 -8.66 -14.60 24.19
C ASN A 6 -8.98 -14.65 22.69
N ARG A 7 -9.69 -13.64 22.15
CA ARG A 7 -9.92 -13.51 20.70
C ARG A 7 -8.63 -13.22 19.94
N ILE A 8 -7.79 -12.33 20.45
CA ILE A 8 -6.47 -12.04 19.87
C ILE A 8 -5.62 -13.32 19.88
N LYS A 9 -5.56 -14.05 21.00
CA LYS A 9 -4.82 -15.32 21.08
C LYS A 9 -5.32 -16.37 20.08
N ALA A 10 -6.63 -16.47 19.88
CA ALA A 10 -7.25 -17.36 18.90
C ALA A 10 -6.97 -16.95 17.45
N ILE A 11 -6.93 -15.64 17.16
CA ILE A 11 -6.55 -15.10 15.84
C ILE A 11 -5.08 -15.43 15.55
N TYR A 12 -4.18 -15.21 16.51
CA TYR A 12 -2.76 -15.55 16.36
C TYR A 12 -2.52 -17.05 16.19
N SER A 13 -3.23 -17.91 16.92
CA SER A 13 -3.14 -19.35 16.72
C SER A 13 -3.70 -19.78 15.36
N ASN A 14 -4.81 -19.19 14.90
CA ASN A 14 -5.37 -19.48 13.58
C ASN A 14 -4.46 -19.02 12.43
N ILE A 15 -3.77 -17.89 12.57
CA ILE A 15 -2.79 -17.42 11.58
C ILE A 15 -1.57 -18.35 11.51
N ARG A 16 -1.15 -18.93 12.64
CA ARG A 16 -0.03 -19.89 12.70
C ARG A 16 -0.40 -21.30 12.22
N ILE A 17 -1.65 -21.73 12.44
CA ILE A 17 -2.16 -23.06 12.07
C ILE A 17 -2.60 -23.11 10.60
N ALA A 18 -3.08 -21.99 10.06
CA ALA A 18 -3.25 -21.86 8.63
C ALA A 18 -1.85 -21.73 8.02
N ASN A 19 -1.37 -22.82 7.43
CA ASN A 19 -0.23 -22.84 6.51
C ASN A 19 -0.59 -22.02 5.26
N ILE A 20 -0.83 -20.71 5.44
CA ILE A 20 -1.17 -19.76 4.40
C ILE A 20 0.10 -19.59 3.60
N LYS A 21 0.23 -20.38 2.53
CA LYS A 21 1.01 -19.95 1.38
C LYS A 21 0.33 -18.66 0.93
N PRO A 22 0.93 -17.48 1.14
CA PRO A 22 0.27 -16.22 0.81
C PRO A 22 0.00 -16.28 -0.69
N THR A 23 -1.26 -16.51 -1.05
CA THR A 23 -1.68 -16.42 -2.45
C THR A 23 -1.33 -15.00 -2.89
N GLY A 24 -0.72 -14.85 -4.07
CA GLY A 24 -0.19 -13.55 -4.51
C GLY A 24 -1.21 -12.41 -4.38
N VAL A 25 -2.50 -12.73 -4.57
CA VAL A 25 -3.63 -11.79 -4.39
C VAL A 25 -3.79 -11.30 -2.95
N LEU A 26 -3.63 -12.17 -1.93
CA LEU A 26 -3.74 -11.77 -0.52
C LEU A 26 -2.54 -10.89 -0.10
N ALA A 27 -1.34 -11.22 -0.59
CA ALA A 27 -0.13 -10.43 -0.35
C ALA A 27 -0.24 -9.03 -0.97
N THR A 28 -0.68 -8.93 -2.23
CA THR A 28 -0.90 -7.64 -2.90
C THR A 28 -1.96 -6.80 -2.19
N ARG A 29 -3.06 -7.40 -1.73
CA ARG A 29 -4.09 -6.69 -0.96
C ARG A 29 -3.57 -6.19 0.40
N ALA A 30 -2.77 -7.00 1.10
CA ALA A 30 -2.14 -6.58 2.35
C ALA A 30 -1.12 -5.44 2.11
N LEU A 31 -0.35 -5.51 1.01
CA LEU A 31 0.61 -4.48 0.62
C LEU A 31 -0.08 -3.13 0.33
N ILE A 32 -1.21 -3.14 -0.37
CA ILE A 32 -2.04 -1.94 -0.58
C ILE A 32 -2.50 -1.37 0.77
N GLY A 33 -2.90 -2.23 1.71
CA GLY A 33 -3.24 -1.82 3.08
C GLY A 33 -2.11 -1.08 3.79
N VAL A 34 -0.88 -1.60 3.69
CA VAL A 34 0.32 -0.95 4.27
C VAL A 34 0.61 0.38 3.59
N LEU A 35 0.44 0.47 2.27
CA LEU A 35 0.60 1.71 1.52
C LEU A 35 -0.44 2.76 1.90
N LEU A 36 -1.64 2.40 2.36
CA LEU A 36 -2.68 3.36 2.77
C LEU A 36 -2.46 3.95 4.18
N ILE A 37 -1.67 3.30 5.04
CA ILE A 37 -1.40 3.77 6.42
C ILE A 37 -0.90 5.23 6.49
N PRO A 38 0.08 5.67 5.67
CA PRO A 38 0.59 7.04 5.69
C PRO A 38 -0.49 8.08 5.37
N ILE A 39 -1.39 7.79 4.42
CA ILE A 39 -2.51 8.68 4.06
C ILE A 39 -3.44 8.85 5.26
N ILE A 40 -3.79 7.75 5.92
CA ILE A 40 -4.70 7.78 7.07
C ILE A 40 -4.10 8.61 8.21
N VAL A 41 -2.80 8.47 8.48
CA VAL A 41 -2.10 9.23 9.53
C VAL A 41 -2.13 10.74 9.22
N VAL A 42 -1.92 11.15 7.97
CA VAL A 42 -1.93 12.57 7.60
C VAL A 42 -3.32 13.17 7.61
N ILE A 43 -4.35 12.43 7.17
CA ILE A 43 -5.74 12.91 7.27
C ILE A 43 -6.11 13.14 8.75
N MET A 44 -5.73 12.22 9.65
CA MET A 44 -5.96 12.41 11.08
C MET A 44 -5.22 13.64 11.63
N ALA A 45 -3.94 13.81 11.27
CA ALA A 45 -3.17 14.98 11.70
C ALA A 45 -3.75 16.30 11.16
N TYR A 46 -4.23 16.31 9.92
CA TYR A 46 -4.90 17.46 9.30
C TYR A 46 -6.20 17.82 10.05
N VAL A 47 -7.05 16.83 10.34
CA VAL A 47 -8.31 17.04 11.07
C VAL A 47 -8.06 17.52 12.50
N MET A 48 -7.05 16.99 13.20
CA MET A 48 -6.66 17.47 14.53
C MET A 48 -6.16 18.93 14.50
N ALA A 49 -5.36 19.28 13.50
CA ALA A 49 -4.88 20.66 13.36
C ALA A 49 -6.00 21.64 12.99
N PHE A 50 -6.99 21.20 12.20
CA PHE A 50 -8.15 22.01 11.83
C PHE A 50 -9.12 22.22 13.00
N THR A 51 -9.40 21.18 13.77
CA THR A 51 -10.29 21.24 14.95
C THR A 51 -9.69 22.03 16.11
N ALA A 52 -8.36 22.11 16.22
CA ALA A 52 -7.68 22.92 17.23
C ALA A 52 -7.87 24.45 17.05
N GLY A 53 -8.48 24.92 15.96
CA GLY A 53 -9.04 26.28 15.83
C GLY A 53 -8.04 27.44 15.80
N LYS A 54 -6.74 27.19 15.98
CA LYS A 54 -5.66 28.13 15.67
C LYS A 54 -4.58 27.40 14.88
N VAL A 55 -4.49 27.72 13.60
CA VAL A 55 -3.28 27.43 12.82
C VAL A 55 -2.21 28.41 13.29
N THR A 56 -1.63 28.12 14.45
CA THR A 56 -0.39 28.77 14.88
C THR A 56 0.69 28.34 13.89
N ASP A 57 1.68 29.19 13.58
CA ASP A 57 2.70 28.95 12.55
C ASP A 57 3.36 27.55 12.63
N ASP A 58 3.54 27.05 13.86
CA ASP A 58 4.06 25.70 14.12
C ASP A 58 3.12 24.57 13.67
N SER A 59 1.81 24.71 13.88
CA SER A 59 0.81 23.72 13.42
C SER A 59 0.72 23.69 11.90
N GLY A 60 0.79 24.86 11.25
CA GLY A 60 0.85 24.96 9.79
C GLY A 60 2.09 24.27 9.22
N ARG A 61 3.24 24.44 9.88
CA ARG A 61 4.50 23.78 9.51
C ARG A 61 4.47 22.26 9.72
N ILE A 62 3.78 21.77 10.76
CA ILE A 62 3.56 20.33 10.98
C ILE A 62 2.67 19.73 9.87
N ILE A 63 1.61 20.44 9.47
CA ILE A 63 0.76 20.01 8.35
C ILE A 63 1.55 20.00 7.04
N ASP A 64 2.29 21.07 6.74
CA ASP A 64 3.05 21.20 5.49
C ASP A 64 4.18 20.15 5.39
N THR A 65 4.86 19.89 6.50
CA THR A 65 5.86 18.81 6.58
C THR A 65 5.19 17.44 6.48
N GLY A 66 4.02 17.25 7.09
CA GLY A 66 3.23 16.01 7.00
C GLY A 66 2.80 15.69 5.56
N ILE A 67 2.32 16.70 4.82
CA ILE A 67 1.96 16.56 3.41
C ILE A 67 3.20 16.22 2.57
N LYS A 68 4.33 16.91 2.77
CA LYS A 68 5.60 16.62 2.07
C LYS A 68 6.09 15.19 2.30
N ILE A 69 5.92 14.65 3.51
CA ILE A 69 6.30 13.26 3.83
C ILE A 69 5.41 12.27 3.07
N VAL A 70 4.09 12.50 3.01
CA VAL A 70 3.18 11.63 2.24
C VAL A 70 3.54 11.67 0.76
N ASP A 71 3.71 12.87 0.22
CA ASP A 71 3.97 13.08 -1.20
C ASP A 71 5.27 12.39 -1.65
N HIS A 72 6.31 12.43 -0.81
CA HIS A 72 7.59 11.78 -1.10
C HIS A 72 7.54 10.25 -1.07
N ILE A 73 6.60 9.66 -0.33
CA ILE A 73 6.39 8.21 -0.30
C ILE A 73 5.49 7.78 -1.47
N PHE A 74 4.43 8.54 -1.74
CA PHE A 74 3.39 8.18 -2.70
C PHE A 74 3.74 8.48 -4.15
N ILE A 75 4.35 9.63 -4.46
CA ILE A 75 4.66 9.98 -5.85
C ILE A 75 5.56 8.91 -6.50
N PRO A 76 6.71 8.50 -5.90
CA PRO A 76 7.57 7.52 -6.54
C PRO A 76 6.92 6.13 -6.64
N THR A 77 6.13 5.72 -5.64
CA THR A 77 5.46 4.41 -5.66
C THR A 77 4.34 4.35 -6.68
N VAL A 78 3.49 5.37 -6.75
CA VAL A 78 2.41 5.47 -7.74
C VAL A 78 2.98 5.58 -9.15
N LEU A 79 4.00 6.42 -9.35
CA LEU A 79 4.68 6.54 -10.64
C LEU A 79 5.29 5.21 -11.08
N THR A 80 5.99 4.51 -10.17
CA THR A 80 6.58 3.20 -10.45
C THR A 80 5.51 2.16 -10.81
N ALA A 81 4.35 2.19 -10.14
CA ALA A 81 3.24 1.29 -10.46
C ALA A 81 2.64 1.57 -11.84
N ILE A 82 2.44 2.85 -12.18
CA ILE A 82 1.94 3.27 -13.50
C ILE A 82 2.94 2.87 -14.59
N VAL A 83 4.23 3.18 -14.43
CA VAL A 83 5.28 2.80 -15.38
C VAL A 83 5.39 1.29 -15.51
N GLY A 84 5.30 0.54 -14.40
CA GLY A 84 5.27 -0.91 -14.40
C GLY A 84 4.05 -1.49 -15.14
N PHE A 85 2.88 -0.86 -14.97
CA PHE A 85 1.66 -1.21 -15.69
C PHE A 85 1.74 -0.89 -17.19
N LEU A 86 2.29 0.26 -17.57
CA LEU A 86 2.55 0.60 -18.97
C LEU A 86 3.58 -0.36 -19.59
N ALA A 87 4.59 -0.76 -18.83
CA ALA A 87 5.58 -1.75 -19.27
C ALA A 87 4.96 -3.15 -19.47
N LEU A 88 3.84 -3.45 -18.80
CA LEU A 88 3.04 -4.65 -19.05
C LEU A 88 2.16 -4.53 -20.30
N TRP A 89 2.11 -3.39 -20.98
CA TRP A 89 1.38 -3.22 -22.24
C TRP A 89 2.31 -3.02 -23.44
N ILE A 90 3.63 -3.12 -23.23
CA ILE A 90 4.59 -3.16 -24.33
C ILE A 90 4.39 -4.45 -25.11
N ASP A 91 4.00 -4.30 -26.36
CA ASP A 91 3.86 -5.34 -27.37
C ASP A 91 4.81 -4.97 -28.52
N LYS A 92 5.97 -5.65 -28.58
CA LYS A 92 6.95 -5.41 -29.65
C LYS A 92 6.65 -6.23 -30.90
N ASN A 93 6.04 -7.39 -30.74
CA ASN A 93 5.77 -8.32 -31.84
C ASN A 93 4.42 -8.07 -32.54
N HIS A 94 3.65 -7.09 -32.05
CA HIS A 94 2.35 -6.64 -32.55
C HIS A 94 1.30 -7.76 -32.64
N ASN A 95 1.38 -8.76 -31.76
CA ASN A 95 0.47 -9.89 -31.76
C ASN A 95 -0.78 -9.67 -30.89
N GLY A 96 -0.87 -8.52 -30.21
CA GLY A 96 -1.99 -8.13 -29.34
C GLY A 96 -1.87 -8.63 -27.90
N ILE A 97 -0.77 -9.32 -27.54
CA ILE A 97 -0.45 -9.79 -26.20
C ILE A 97 0.83 -9.09 -25.73
N PRO A 98 0.88 -8.55 -24.51
CA PRO A 98 2.10 -7.94 -24.03
C PRO A 98 3.24 -8.94 -23.85
N ASP A 99 4.44 -8.57 -24.33
CA ASP A 99 5.65 -9.42 -24.32
C ASP A 99 5.96 -9.99 -22.93
N LYS A 100 5.67 -9.23 -21.87
CA LYS A 100 5.98 -9.58 -20.48
C LYS A 100 5.09 -10.68 -19.91
N LEU A 101 3.93 -10.94 -20.54
CA LEU A 101 3.08 -12.09 -20.24
C LEU A 101 3.57 -13.34 -21.00
N GLU A 102 4.14 -13.17 -22.18
CA GLU A 102 4.65 -14.26 -23.03
C GLU A 102 5.97 -14.85 -22.52
N ASP A 103 6.82 -14.02 -21.92
CA ASP A 103 8.11 -14.42 -21.35
C ASP A 103 7.96 -15.36 -20.13
N ASN A 104 6.74 -15.43 -19.56
CA ASN A 104 6.42 -16.38 -18.49
C ASN A 104 6.01 -17.77 -19.01
N ASP A 105 5.56 -17.88 -20.26
CA ASP A 105 5.17 -19.17 -20.89
C ASP A 105 6.35 -19.87 -21.58
N ASN A 106 7.42 -19.13 -21.92
CA ASN A 106 8.59 -19.65 -22.64
C ASN A 106 9.78 -20.05 -21.74
N LYS A 107 9.57 -20.35 -20.45
CA LYS A 107 10.62 -20.97 -19.63
C LYS A 107 10.67 -22.48 -19.91
N PRO A 108 11.73 -23.02 -20.55
CA PRO A 108 11.94 -24.45 -20.54
C PRO A 108 12.16 -24.91 -19.08
N LEU A 109 11.43 -25.96 -18.69
CA LEU A 109 11.69 -26.76 -17.48
C LEU A 109 13.11 -27.33 -17.50
#